data_AF-A0A7J8S1Q2-F1
#
_entry.id   AF-A0A7J8S1Q2-F1
#
_cell.length_a   1.000
_cell.length_b   1.000
_cell.length_c   1.000
_cell.angle_alpha   90.00
_cell.angle_beta   90.00
_cell.angle_gamma   90.00
#
_symmetry.space_group_name_H-M   'P 1'
#
loop_
_entity.id
_entity.type
_entity.pdbx_description
1 polymer ?
#
loop_
_entity_poly.entity_id
_entity_poly.type
_entity_poly.pdbx_seq_one_letter_code
_entity_poly.pdbx_strand_id
1 'polypeptide(L)'
;MLFPKLQLSIQRDFAAAVMMHDPSKMKLLHDGQLVARKVLGAVPHDIGMDDPWFEVNAYCLYDTDRWKDLNPKFVLQVYRDVIATGDKKFAQTVWPSVYVAMAYMDQFDKDGDGMIENDGFPDQTYDTWSVSGVSAYSGGLWVAALQAASALAHEVGDKGSEDYFWYKFLKAKDVYQKLWNGSYFNYDNSGSRTMAATMIHEDLVDMAFHTASGIFESVWSEEGLG
;
A
#
# COMPACT_ATOMS: atom_id res chain seq x y z
N MET A 1 -1.80 -19.73 -11.85
CA MET A 1 -0.73 -18.84 -12.35
C MET A 1 -0.13 -19.44 -13.61
N LEU A 2 0.05 -18.64 -14.67
CA LEU A 2 0.50 -19.11 -15.99
C LEU A 2 2.00 -18.89 -16.24
N PHE A 3 2.58 -17.78 -15.72
CA PHE A 3 3.98 -17.40 -15.97
C PHE A 3 4.68 -16.91 -14.69
N PRO A 4 4.89 -17.79 -13.67
CA PRO A 4 5.40 -17.37 -12.37
C PRO A 4 6.81 -16.75 -12.43
N LYS A 5 7.68 -17.22 -13.33
CA LYS A 5 9.03 -16.66 -13.47
C LYS A 5 9.04 -15.21 -13.95
N LEU A 6 8.08 -14.84 -14.81
CA LEU A 6 7.93 -13.47 -15.28
C LEU A 6 7.44 -12.56 -14.15
N GLN A 7 6.43 -13.01 -13.41
CA GLN A 7 5.93 -12.30 -12.23
C GLN A 7 7.04 -12.04 -11.19
N LEU A 8 7.83 -13.07 -10.85
CA LEU A 8 8.94 -12.92 -9.92
C LEU A 8 10.07 -12.03 -10.48
N SER A 9 10.21 -11.89 -11.80
CA SER A 9 11.14 -10.93 -12.40
C SER A 9 10.67 -9.51 -12.16
N ILE A 10 9.40 -9.22 -12.44
CA ILE A 10 8.80 -7.89 -12.24
C ILE A 10 8.91 -7.46 -10.76
N GLN A 11 8.63 -8.36 -9.82
CA GLN A 11 8.76 -8.02 -8.40
C GLN A 11 10.21 -7.78 -7.96
N ARG A 12 11.20 -8.41 -8.60
CA ARG A 12 12.61 -8.08 -8.35
C ARG A 12 12.95 -6.68 -8.86
N ASP A 13 12.40 -6.27 -9.98
CA ASP A 13 12.60 -4.92 -10.53
C ASP A 13 12.00 -3.86 -9.60
N PHE A 14 10.76 -4.06 -9.11
CA PHE A 14 10.17 -3.18 -8.09
C PHE A 14 10.97 -3.20 -6.78
N ALA A 15 11.42 -4.37 -6.31
CA ALA A 15 12.25 -4.47 -5.11
C ALA A 15 13.57 -3.69 -5.26
N ALA A 16 14.22 -3.75 -6.42
CA ALA A 16 15.40 -2.94 -6.71
C ALA A 16 15.06 -1.44 -6.73
N ALA A 17 13.92 -1.07 -7.30
CA ALA A 17 13.48 0.32 -7.39
C ALA A 17 13.11 0.95 -6.03
N VAL A 18 12.61 0.16 -5.07
CA VAL A 18 12.45 0.62 -3.67
C VAL A 18 13.76 1.16 -3.10
N MET A 19 14.87 0.51 -3.44
CA MET A 19 16.22 0.85 -2.97
C MET A 19 16.88 1.99 -3.76
N MET A 20 16.23 2.51 -4.81
CA MET A 20 16.73 3.64 -5.59
C MET A 20 16.42 4.97 -4.90
N HIS A 21 17.34 5.92 -5.08
CA HIS A 21 17.15 7.33 -4.81
C HIS A 21 17.55 8.15 -6.04
N ASP A 22 16.60 8.91 -6.59
CA ASP A 22 16.85 9.88 -7.64
C ASP A 22 16.38 11.28 -7.18
N PRO A 23 17.31 12.19 -6.83
CA PRO A 23 16.98 13.54 -6.40
C PRO A 23 16.68 14.50 -7.57
N SER A 24 16.74 14.02 -8.82
CA SER A 24 16.34 14.79 -10.00
C SER A 24 14.92 15.33 -9.84
N LYS A 25 14.67 16.52 -10.40
CA LYS A 25 13.42 17.23 -10.19
C LYS A 25 12.41 16.92 -11.29
N MET A 26 11.22 16.53 -10.86
CA MET A 26 10.05 16.37 -11.73
C MET A 26 9.02 17.44 -11.37
N LYS A 27 8.37 18.02 -12.39
CA LYS A 27 7.29 18.98 -12.19
C LYS A 27 5.95 18.25 -12.13
N LEU A 28 5.21 18.46 -11.04
CA LEU A 28 3.88 17.91 -10.88
C LEU A 28 2.86 18.64 -11.75
N LEU A 29 1.94 17.91 -12.37
CA LEU A 29 0.91 18.50 -13.22
C LEU A 29 -0.22 19.17 -12.43
N HIS A 30 -0.55 18.68 -11.23
CA HIS A 30 -1.70 19.18 -10.47
C HIS A 30 -1.49 20.60 -9.92
N ASP A 31 -0.26 20.96 -9.52
CA ASP A 31 0.04 22.26 -8.88
C ASP A 31 1.34 22.93 -9.39
N GLY A 32 2.11 22.26 -10.23
CA GLY A 32 3.36 22.78 -10.77
C GLY A 32 4.57 22.72 -9.83
N GLN A 33 4.47 22.09 -8.66
CA GLN A 33 5.59 21.94 -7.73
C GLN A 33 6.71 21.06 -8.31
N LEU A 34 7.94 21.34 -7.90
CA LEU A 34 9.11 20.52 -8.24
C LEU A 34 9.45 19.59 -7.07
N VAL A 35 9.23 18.30 -7.26
CA VAL A 35 9.55 17.26 -6.26
C VAL A 35 10.73 16.40 -6.70
N ALA A 36 11.31 15.63 -5.78
CA ALA A 36 12.27 14.59 -6.17
C ALA A 36 11.53 13.53 -7.00
N ARG A 37 12.20 12.94 -7.98
CA ARG A 37 11.61 11.88 -8.80
C ARG A 37 11.41 10.59 -8.00
N LYS A 38 12.38 10.25 -7.14
CA LYS A 38 12.35 9.01 -6.36
C LYS A 38 13.05 9.14 -5.02
N VAL A 39 12.31 8.94 -3.94
CA VAL A 39 12.84 8.85 -2.58
C VAL A 39 13.11 7.40 -2.19
N LEU A 40 14.25 7.14 -1.52
CA LEU A 40 14.59 5.82 -0.99
C LEU A 40 13.47 5.30 -0.08
N GLY A 41 13.04 4.07 -0.32
CA GLY A 41 12.01 3.39 0.46
C GLY A 41 10.57 3.62 0.00
N ALA A 42 10.28 4.65 -0.79
CA ALA A 42 9.03 4.73 -1.53
C ALA A 42 9.03 3.69 -2.66
N VAL A 43 7.96 2.93 -2.82
CA VAL A 43 7.73 2.11 -4.02
C VAL A 43 7.35 3.05 -5.16
N PRO A 44 8.03 3.00 -6.32
CA PRO A 44 7.63 3.83 -7.44
C PRO A 44 6.26 3.40 -7.97
N HIS A 45 5.49 4.35 -8.49
CA HIS A 45 4.21 4.10 -9.15
C HIS A 45 4.36 3.23 -10.40
N ASP A 46 5.43 3.47 -11.16
CA ASP A 46 5.75 2.74 -12.38
C ASP A 46 7.28 2.64 -12.57
N ILE A 47 7.70 1.69 -13.40
CA ILE A 47 9.12 1.41 -13.70
C ILE A 47 9.63 2.30 -14.85
N GLY A 48 8.99 3.45 -15.10
CA GLY A 48 9.42 4.42 -16.11
C GLY A 48 8.77 4.24 -17.48
N MET A 49 8.95 5.26 -18.32
CA MET A 49 8.43 5.33 -19.69
C MET A 49 9.56 5.66 -20.68
N ASP A 50 10.31 6.75 -20.43
CA ASP A 50 11.34 7.26 -21.35
C ASP A 50 12.65 6.45 -21.26
N ASP A 51 13.10 6.13 -20.04
CA ASP A 51 14.23 5.22 -19.78
C ASP A 51 13.80 4.16 -18.74
N PRO A 52 13.06 3.12 -19.17
CA PRO A 52 12.51 2.12 -18.25
C PRO A 52 13.58 1.47 -17.37
N TRP A 53 13.23 1.13 -16.13
CA TRP A 53 14.10 0.61 -15.07
C TRP A 53 15.14 1.59 -14.49
N PHE A 54 15.48 2.67 -15.19
CA PHE A 54 16.48 3.64 -14.73
C PHE A 54 15.84 4.96 -14.29
N GLU A 55 14.91 5.50 -15.08
CA GLU A 55 14.10 6.67 -14.74
C GLU A 55 12.68 6.23 -14.35
N VAL A 56 12.54 5.74 -13.13
CA VAL A 56 11.23 5.33 -12.54
C VAL A 56 10.35 6.53 -12.20
N ASN A 57 9.05 6.31 -11.93
CA ASN A 57 8.06 7.38 -11.70
C ASN A 57 7.93 8.31 -12.92
N ALA A 58 7.49 7.78 -14.06
CA ALA A 58 7.09 8.60 -15.20
C ALA A 58 5.74 9.31 -14.95
N TYR A 59 4.87 8.72 -14.12
CA TYR A 59 3.67 9.39 -13.64
C TYR A 59 4.01 10.66 -12.86
N CYS A 60 3.42 11.78 -13.26
CA CYS A 60 3.74 13.11 -12.72
C CYS A 60 2.51 13.94 -12.34
N LEU A 61 1.32 13.34 -12.23
CA LEU A 61 0.15 14.11 -11.79
C LEU A 61 0.30 14.55 -10.32
N TYR A 62 0.67 13.59 -9.46
CA TYR A 62 0.95 13.80 -8.03
C TYR A 62 2.32 13.26 -7.65
N ASP A 63 2.80 13.67 -6.47
CA ASP A 63 3.97 13.08 -5.82
C ASP A 63 3.60 11.70 -5.26
N THR A 64 3.98 10.66 -5.99
CA THR A 64 3.65 9.26 -5.66
C THR A 64 4.48 8.71 -4.51
N ASP A 65 5.60 9.35 -4.14
CA ASP A 65 6.36 8.95 -2.96
C ASP A 65 5.55 9.17 -1.66
N ARG A 66 4.50 9.99 -1.72
CA ARG A 66 3.57 10.24 -0.62
C ARG A 66 2.35 9.31 -0.60
N TRP A 67 2.22 8.41 -1.57
CA TRP A 67 1.04 7.56 -1.69
C TRP A 67 1.00 6.47 -0.61
N LYS A 68 -0.20 6.25 -0.06
CA LYS A 68 -0.42 5.38 1.10
C LYS A 68 -0.63 3.91 0.74
N ASP A 69 -0.80 3.59 -0.55
CA ASP A 69 -1.14 2.24 -0.99
C ASP A 69 0.00 1.51 -1.73
N LEU A 70 0.97 2.21 -2.33
CA LEU A 70 2.03 1.58 -3.13
C LEU A 70 2.92 0.63 -2.32
N ASN A 71 3.44 1.09 -1.17
CA ASN A 71 4.26 0.27 -0.30
C ASN A 71 3.50 -0.95 0.25
N PRO A 72 2.29 -0.81 0.85
CA PRO A 72 1.49 -1.96 1.24
C PRO A 72 1.18 -2.93 0.10
N LYS A 73 0.81 -2.43 -1.09
CA LYS A 73 0.56 -3.26 -2.27
C LYS A 73 1.78 -4.06 -2.70
N PHE A 74 2.97 -3.45 -2.68
CA PHE A 74 4.21 -4.15 -3.01
C PHE A 74 4.44 -5.32 -2.05
N VAL A 75 4.32 -5.09 -0.74
CA VAL A 75 4.51 -6.15 0.27
C VAL A 75 3.49 -7.27 0.11
N LEU A 76 2.22 -6.94 -0.11
CA LEU A 76 1.16 -7.92 -0.36
C LEU A 76 1.41 -8.74 -1.63
N GLN A 77 1.88 -8.10 -2.71
CA GLN A 77 2.23 -8.80 -3.95
C GLN A 77 3.44 -9.72 -3.77
N VAL A 78 4.47 -9.29 -3.05
CA VAL A 78 5.62 -10.13 -2.70
C VAL A 78 5.17 -11.35 -1.90
N TYR A 79 4.36 -11.15 -0.85
CA TYR A 79 3.86 -12.25 -0.04
C TYR A 79 3.01 -13.23 -0.85
N ARG A 80 2.07 -12.72 -1.64
CA ARG A 80 1.27 -13.53 -2.59
C ARG A 80 2.19 -14.38 -3.46
N ASP A 81 3.21 -13.79 -4.06
CA ASP A 81 4.09 -14.49 -5.00
C ASP A 81 4.98 -15.52 -4.29
N VAL A 82 5.42 -15.26 -3.06
CA VAL A 82 6.14 -16.23 -2.21
C VAL A 82 5.27 -17.44 -1.89
N ILE A 83 4.05 -17.22 -1.39
CA ILE A 83 3.13 -18.31 -1.03
C ILE A 83 2.75 -19.13 -2.26
N ALA A 84 2.45 -18.46 -3.36
CA ALA A 84 1.94 -19.12 -4.54
C ALA A 84 3.04 -19.94 -5.27
N THR A 85 4.31 -19.56 -5.15
CA THR A 85 5.43 -20.27 -5.81
C THR A 85 6.25 -21.16 -4.87
N GLY A 86 6.21 -20.91 -3.56
CA GLY A 86 7.11 -21.53 -2.58
C GLY A 86 8.58 -21.12 -2.74
N ASP A 87 8.89 -20.09 -3.51
CA ASP A 87 10.27 -19.67 -3.79
C ASP A 87 10.88 -18.90 -2.62
N LYS A 88 11.47 -19.65 -1.67
CA LYS A 88 12.15 -19.08 -0.51
C LYS A 88 13.37 -18.22 -0.87
N LYS A 89 14.04 -18.50 -2.00
CA LYS A 89 15.18 -17.68 -2.45
C LYS A 89 14.69 -16.32 -2.91
N PHE A 90 13.56 -16.27 -3.62
CA PHE A 90 12.91 -15.01 -3.96
C PHE A 90 12.57 -14.21 -2.69
N ALA A 91 11.92 -14.83 -1.69
CA ALA A 91 11.61 -14.19 -0.40
C ALA A 91 12.86 -13.56 0.24
N GLN A 92 13.95 -14.32 0.36
CA GLN A 92 15.23 -13.84 0.91
C GLN A 92 15.82 -12.68 0.09
N THR A 93 15.69 -12.74 -1.24
CA THR A 93 16.26 -11.72 -2.15
C THR A 93 15.56 -10.37 -1.99
N VAL A 94 14.23 -10.37 -1.87
CA VAL A 94 13.45 -9.11 -1.83
C VAL A 94 13.19 -8.61 -0.40
N TRP A 95 13.52 -9.41 0.62
CA TRP A 95 13.28 -9.07 2.03
C TRP A 95 13.81 -7.69 2.45
N PRO A 96 15.06 -7.28 2.10
CA PRO A 96 15.55 -5.95 2.45
C PRO A 96 14.66 -4.83 1.91
N SER A 97 14.17 -4.96 0.68
CA SER A 97 13.27 -3.98 0.06
C SER A 97 11.89 -3.98 0.73
N VAL A 98 11.36 -5.15 1.10
CA VAL A 98 10.11 -5.25 1.88
C VAL A 98 10.25 -4.52 3.21
N TYR A 99 11.32 -4.78 3.96
CA TYR A 99 11.56 -4.11 5.23
C TYR A 99 11.66 -2.59 5.06
N VAL A 100 12.45 -2.12 4.09
CA VAL A 100 12.63 -0.68 3.83
C VAL A 100 11.32 -0.03 3.37
N ALA A 101 10.51 -0.70 2.55
CA ALA A 101 9.19 -0.21 2.16
C ALA A 101 8.25 -0.07 3.36
N MET A 102 8.23 -1.05 4.27
CA MET A 102 7.43 -0.97 5.49
C MET A 102 7.93 0.12 6.44
N ALA A 103 9.24 0.24 6.64
CA ALA A 103 9.84 1.27 7.47
C ALA A 103 9.60 2.69 6.91
N TYR A 104 9.56 2.84 5.59
CA TYR A 104 9.22 4.11 4.95
C TYR A 104 7.79 4.55 5.30
N MET A 105 6.84 3.62 5.41
CA MET A 105 5.45 3.95 5.71
C MET A 105 5.22 4.50 7.11
N ASP A 106 6.13 4.24 8.05
CA ASP A 106 6.02 4.73 9.44
C ASP A 106 5.92 6.25 9.55
N GLN A 107 6.46 6.99 8.57
CA GLN A 107 6.36 8.45 8.55
C GLN A 107 4.93 8.97 8.35
N PHE A 108 4.03 8.10 7.90
CA PHE A 108 2.63 8.41 7.65
C PHE A 108 1.71 7.99 8.79
N ASP A 109 2.23 7.45 9.90
CA ASP A 109 1.53 7.29 11.18
C ASP A 109 1.87 8.51 12.04
N LYS A 110 1.06 9.56 11.94
CA LYS A 110 1.37 10.88 12.49
C LYS A 110 1.04 10.99 13.96
N ASP A 111 0.05 10.23 14.44
CA ASP A 111 -0.34 10.24 15.84
C ASP A 111 0.27 9.08 16.67
N GLY A 112 0.95 8.14 16.01
CA GLY A 112 1.71 7.06 16.63
C GLY A 112 0.83 5.92 17.15
N ASP A 113 -0.42 5.83 16.68
CA ASP A 113 -1.35 4.78 17.07
C ASP A 113 -1.12 3.44 16.34
N GLY A 114 -0.22 3.44 15.35
CA GLY A 114 0.14 2.28 14.52
C GLY A 114 -0.55 2.26 13.15
N MET A 115 -1.42 3.23 12.85
CA MET A 115 -2.13 3.34 11.58
C MET A 115 -1.62 4.50 10.73
N ILE A 116 -1.53 4.29 9.42
CA ILE A 116 -1.18 5.37 8.49
C ILE A 116 -2.39 6.26 8.18
N GLU A 117 -2.20 7.56 8.02
CA GLU A 117 -3.26 8.49 7.65
C GLU A 117 -3.08 9.12 6.26
N ASN A 118 -4.17 9.15 5.48
CA ASN A 118 -4.26 9.89 4.24
C ASN A 118 -4.26 11.42 4.48
N ASP A 119 -3.68 12.17 3.54
CA ASP A 119 -3.30 13.58 3.70
C ASP A 119 -4.36 14.59 3.26
N GLY A 120 -5.56 14.16 2.86
CA GLY A 120 -6.60 15.05 2.34
C GLY A 120 -6.43 15.45 0.87
N PHE A 121 -5.58 14.73 0.12
CA PHE A 121 -5.47 14.80 -1.34
C PHE A 121 -5.49 13.38 -1.93
N PRO A 122 -5.55 13.20 -3.26
CA PRO A 122 -5.46 11.88 -3.86
C PRO A 122 -4.05 11.29 -3.71
N ASP A 123 -3.82 10.59 -2.60
CA ASP A 123 -2.54 9.98 -2.22
C ASP A 123 -2.61 8.45 -2.29
N GLN A 124 -3.29 7.93 -3.30
CA GLN A 124 -3.47 6.49 -3.57
C GLN A 124 -4.04 6.29 -4.99
N THR A 125 -4.21 5.03 -5.42
CA THR A 125 -4.59 4.66 -6.80
C THR A 125 -5.85 5.30 -7.39
N TYR A 126 -6.84 5.67 -6.57
CA TYR A 126 -7.99 6.48 -6.96
C TYR A 126 -7.54 7.94 -6.99
N ASP A 127 -6.68 8.26 -7.94
CA ASP A 127 -5.87 9.49 -8.04
C ASP A 127 -6.66 10.78 -8.31
N THR A 128 -7.98 10.68 -8.36
CA THR A 128 -8.91 11.82 -8.42
C THR A 128 -9.83 11.91 -7.20
N TRP A 129 -9.71 10.98 -6.24
CA TRP A 129 -10.51 10.94 -5.02
C TRP A 129 -9.63 11.22 -3.79
N SER A 130 -9.99 12.30 -3.10
CA SER A 130 -9.31 12.69 -1.86
C SER A 130 -9.81 11.86 -0.68
N VAL A 131 -8.87 11.53 0.21
CA VAL A 131 -9.09 10.75 1.43
C VAL A 131 -8.38 11.47 2.55
N SER A 132 -8.96 11.53 3.75
CA SER A 132 -8.30 12.15 4.91
C SER A 132 -8.40 11.28 6.15
N GLY A 133 -7.29 11.19 6.89
CA GLY A 133 -7.23 10.37 8.09
C GLY A 133 -7.13 8.88 7.78
N VAL A 134 -7.66 8.04 8.66
CA VAL A 134 -7.66 6.58 8.47
C VAL A 134 -8.77 6.20 7.49
N SER A 135 -8.42 5.47 6.43
CA SER A 135 -9.36 5.02 5.41
C SER A 135 -9.55 3.52 5.35
N ALA A 136 -10.74 3.08 4.92
CA ALA A 136 -11.03 1.66 4.73
C ALA A 136 -10.05 1.01 3.74
N TYR A 137 -9.70 1.73 2.68
CA TYR A 137 -8.84 1.25 1.61
C TYR A 137 -7.37 1.21 2.02
N SER A 138 -6.73 2.37 2.26
CA SER A 138 -5.29 2.41 2.59
C SER A 138 -5.01 1.78 3.95
N GLY A 139 -5.89 1.97 4.94
CA GLY A 139 -5.75 1.34 6.25
C GLY A 139 -5.90 -0.18 6.19
N GLY A 140 -6.82 -0.70 5.36
CA GLY A 140 -6.99 -2.14 5.17
C GLY A 140 -5.77 -2.79 4.53
N LEU A 141 -5.22 -2.14 3.50
CA LEU A 141 -3.96 -2.55 2.88
C LEU A 141 -2.80 -2.53 3.87
N TRP A 142 -2.70 -1.51 4.72
CA TRP A 142 -1.65 -1.39 5.74
C TRP A 142 -1.71 -2.52 6.77
N VAL A 143 -2.89 -2.81 7.32
CA VAL A 143 -3.08 -3.91 8.28
C VAL A 143 -2.68 -5.24 7.65
N ALA A 144 -3.14 -5.52 6.43
CA ALA A 144 -2.80 -6.75 5.73
C ALA A 144 -1.29 -6.82 5.40
N ALA A 145 -0.67 -5.69 5.01
CA ALA A 145 0.76 -5.63 4.72
C ALA A 145 1.62 -5.85 5.96
N LEU A 146 1.21 -5.37 7.15
CA LEU A 146 1.88 -5.65 8.42
C LEU A 146 1.87 -7.14 8.76
N GLN A 147 0.71 -7.79 8.61
CA GLN A 147 0.58 -9.23 8.81
C GLN A 147 1.44 -10.01 7.80
N ALA A 148 1.40 -9.62 6.52
CA ALA A 148 2.21 -10.22 5.47
C ALA A 148 3.72 -10.02 5.69
N ALA A 149 4.14 -8.84 6.15
CA ALA A 149 5.54 -8.55 6.48
C ALA A 149 6.04 -9.42 7.65
N SER A 150 5.20 -9.62 8.68
CA SER A 150 5.50 -10.56 9.77
C SER A 150 5.67 -12.00 9.25
N ALA A 151 4.75 -12.46 8.40
CA ALA A 151 4.85 -13.79 7.78
C ALA A 151 6.07 -13.95 6.86
N LEU A 152 6.42 -12.91 6.09
CA LEU A 152 7.64 -12.91 5.28
C LEU A 152 8.90 -12.96 6.14
N ALA A 153 8.94 -12.20 7.24
CA ALA A 153 10.04 -12.22 8.19
C ALA A 153 10.27 -13.64 8.75
N HIS A 154 9.17 -14.32 9.09
CA HIS A 154 9.20 -15.73 9.50
C HIS A 154 9.82 -16.62 8.41
N GLU A 155 9.36 -16.50 7.16
CA GLU A 155 9.86 -17.31 6.03
C GLU A 155 11.36 -17.12 5.76
N VAL A 156 11.90 -15.93 6.02
CA VAL A 156 13.35 -15.64 5.86
C VAL A 156 14.16 -15.88 7.13
N GLY A 157 13.52 -16.24 8.25
CA GLY A 157 14.16 -16.51 9.54
C GLY A 157 14.54 -15.26 10.34
N ASP A 158 13.97 -14.10 10.03
CA ASP A 158 14.18 -12.85 10.76
C ASP A 158 13.15 -12.71 11.89
N LYS A 159 13.44 -13.37 13.02
CA LYS A 159 12.52 -13.41 14.16
C LYS A 159 12.28 -12.03 14.80
N GLY A 160 13.27 -11.14 14.73
CA GLY A 160 13.14 -9.79 15.28
C GLY A 160 12.10 -8.97 14.51
N SER A 161 12.18 -9.00 13.19
CA SER A 161 11.20 -8.33 12.32
C SER A 161 9.83 -9.01 12.36
N GLU A 162 9.77 -10.34 12.51
CA GLU A 162 8.52 -11.10 12.66
C GLU A 162 7.70 -10.55 13.84
N ASP A 163 8.31 -10.50 15.03
CA ASP A 163 7.66 -10.03 16.25
C ASP A 163 7.33 -8.52 16.18
N TYR A 164 8.22 -7.73 15.58
CA TYR A 164 8.04 -6.30 15.38
C TYR A 164 6.81 -5.97 14.52
N PHE A 165 6.70 -6.59 13.34
CA PHE A 165 5.56 -6.35 12.45
C PHE A 165 4.27 -6.96 13.02
N TRP A 166 4.35 -8.08 13.74
CA TRP A 166 3.18 -8.66 14.42
C TRP A 166 2.61 -7.71 15.47
N TYR A 167 3.45 -7.10 16.30
CA TYR A 167 3.00 -6.13 17.30
C TYR A 167 2.37 -4.89 16.66
N LYS A 168 2.96 -4.38 15.58
CA LYS A 168 2.38 -3.27 14.81
C LYS A 168 1.04 -3.64 14.19
N PHE A 169 0.92 -4.83 13.62
CA PHE A 169 -0.35 -5.34 13.08
C PHE A 169 -1.45 -5.29 14.13
N LEU A 170 -1.19 -5.78 15.35
CA LEU A 170 -2.18 -5.78 16.43
C LEU A 170 -2.66 -4.36 16.80
N LYS A 171 -1.76 -3.37 16.82
CA LYS A 171 -2.10 -1.97 17.05
C LYS A 171 -2.95 -1.39 15.91
N ALA A 172 -2.44 -1.49 14.69
CA ALA A 172 -3.11 -0.99 13.50
C ALA A 172 -4.52 -1.59 13.34
N LYS A 173 -4.66 -2.88 13.65
CA LYS A 173 -5.94 -3.60 13.63
C LYS A 173 -6.98 -3.00 14.58
N ASP A 174 -6.60 -2.65 15.81
CA ASP A 174 -7.49 -2.02 16.78
C ASP A 174 -7.99 -0.64 16.30
N VAL A 175 -7.10 0.15 15.69
CA VAL A 175 -7.44 1.44 15.09
C VAL A 175 -8.38 1.26 13.91
N TYR A 176 -8.05 0.35 12.99
CA TYR A 176 -8.85 0.07 11.79
C TYR A 176 -10.27 -0.36 12.12
N GLN A 177 -10.46 -1.15 13.18
CA GLN A 177 -11.79 -1.60 13.62
C GLN A 177 -12.73 -0.45 13.99
N LYS A 178 -12.21 0.72 14.35
CA LYS A 178 -13.03 1.92 14.64
C LYS A 178 -13.76 2.47 13.42
N LEU A 179 -13.35 2.09 12.20
CA LEU A 179 -14.07 2.43 10.97
C LEU A 179 -15.36 1.62 10.80
N TRP A 180 -15.51 0.48 11.48
CA TRP A 180 -16.74 -0.32 11.41
C TRP A 180 -17.91 0.40 12.09
N ASN A 181 -18.97 0.66 11.33
CA ASN A 181 -20.14 1.40 11.83
C ASN A 181 -21.31 0.51 12.28
N GLY A 182 -21.12 -0.81 12.30
CA GLY A 182 -22.17 -1.79 12.59
C GLY A 182 -22.68 -2.55 11.36
N SER A 183 -22.45 -2.03 10.16
CA SER A 183 -22.90 -2.66 8.89
C SER A 183 -21.82 -2.71 7.80
N TYR A 184 -20.95 -1.70 7.75
CA TYR A 184 -19.83 -1.62 6.82
C TYR A 184 -18.70 -0.77 7.40
N PHE A 185 -17.54 -0.78 6.75
CA PHE A 185 -16.44 0.14 7.07
C PHE A 185 -16.69 1.51 6.46
N ASN A 186 -16.63 2.56 7.26
CA ASN A 186 -16.67 3.94 6.77
C ASN A 186 -15.51 4.18 5.80
N TYR A 187 -15.74 4.98 4.76
CA TYR A 187 -14.74 5.30 3.73
C TYR A 187 -13.44 5.83 4.35
N ASP A 188 -13.57 6.85 5.21
CA ASP A 188 -12.51 7.34 6.07
C ASP A 188 -13.07 7.86 7.41
N ASN A 189 -12.20 8.21 8.34
CA ASN A 189 -12.56 8.73 9.67
C ASN A 189 -12.72 10.26 9.72
N SER A 190 -12.67 10.96 8.58
CA SER A 190 -12.80 12.41 8.52
C SER A 190 -14.23 12.90 8.81
N GLY A 191 -15.22 12.00 8.74
CA GLY A 191 -16.65 12.35 8.80
C GLY A 191 -17.19 13.03 7.54
N SER A 192 -16.36 13.14 6.49
CA SER A 192 -16.74 13.68 5.19
C SER A 192 -17.82 12.81 4.53
N ARG A 193 -18.98 13.41 4.26
CA ARG A 193 -20.05 12.76 3.47
C ARG A 193 -19.89 12.97 1.97
N THR A 194 -18.85 13.69 1.55
CA THR A 194 -18.65 14.09 0.16
C THR A 194 -18.57 12.88 -0.76
N MET A 195 -17.92 11.81 -0.32
CA MET A 195 -17.80 10.58 -1.10
C MET A 195 -19.15 9.85 -1.26
N ALA A 196 -19.93 9.73 -0.19
CA ALA A 196 -21.30 9.22 -0.26
C ALA A 196 -22.20 10.08 -1.15
N ALA A 197 -22.06 11.42 -1.08
CA ALA A 197 -22.81 12.35 -1.92
C ALA A 197 -22.43 12.22 -3.41
N THR A 198 -21.14 12.06 -3.73
CA THR A 198 -20.66 11.84 -5.09
C THR A 198 -21.10 10.47 -5.62
N MET A 199 -21.04 9.41 -4.83
CA MET A 199 -21.50 8.09 -5.26
C MET A 199 -23.01 8.03 -5.50
N ILE A 200 -23.80 8.76 -4.70
CA ILE A 200 -25.23 8.92 -4.93
C ILE A 200 -25.48 9.78 -6.18
N HIS A 201 -24.70 10.84 -6.40
CA HIS A 201 -24.80 11.68 -7.59
C HIS A 201 -24.48 10.92 -8.88
N GLU A 202 -23.50 10.02 -8.85
CA GLU A 202 -23.04 9.22 -9.98
C GLU A 202 -23.78 7.87 -10.13
N ASP A 203 -24.82 7.60 -9.32
CA ASP A 203 -25.61 6.35 -9.34
C ASP A 203 -24.76 5.07 -9.10
N LEU A 204 -23.68 5.19 -8.32
CA LEU A 204 -22.67 4.14 -8.05
C LEU A 204 -22.88 3.40 -6.72
N VAL A 205 -24.10 3.43 -6.17
CA VAL A 205 -24.40 2.90 -4.83
C VAL A 205 -24.05 1.40 -4.72
N ASP A 206 -24.41 0.59 -5.71
CA ASP A 206 -24.12 -0.86 -5.69
C ASP A 206 -22.62 -1.16 -5.79
N MET A 207 -21.88 -0.39 -6.60
CA MET A 207 -20.43 -0.55 -6.76
C MET A 207 -19.68 -0.23 -5.46
N ALA A 208 -20.16 0.75 -4.71
CA ALA A 208 -19.64 1.10 -3.39
C ALA A 208 -19.81 -0.06 -2.41
N PHE A 209 -21.02 -0.62 -2.32
CA PHE A 209 -21.30 -1.76 -1.45
C PHE A 209 -20.51 -3.01 -1.85
N HIS A 210 -20.37 -3.30 -3.14
CA HIS A 210 -19.57 -4.43 -3.61
C HIS A 210 -18.08 -4.27 -3.31
N THR A 211 -17.54 -3.05 -3.43
CA THR A 211 -16.14 -2.77 -3.11
C THR A 211 -15.86 -2.91 -1.61
N ALA A 212 -16.75 -2.36 -0.77
CA ALA A 212 -16.68 -2.53 0.67
C ALA A 212 -16.79 -4.02 1.09
N SER A 213 -17.68 -4.77 0.45
CA SER A 213 -17.84 -6.21 0.67
C SER A 213 -16.59 -7.00 0.26
N GLY A 214 -15.99 -6.68 -0.90
CA GLY A 214 -14.78 -7.36 -1.36
C GLY A 214 -13.58 -7.14 -0.43
N ILE A 215 -13.40 -5.92 0.09
CA ILE A 215 -12.38 -5.63 1.11
C ILE A 215 -12.64 -6.43 2.40
N PHE A 216 -13.90 -6.48 2.84
CA PHE A 216 -14.29 -7.27 4.02
C PHE A 216 -13.97 -8.76 3.82
N GLU A 217 -14.38 -9.37 2.71
CA GLU A 217 -14.14 -10.78 2.43
C GLU A 217 -12.64 -11.10 2.33
N SER A 218 -11.85 -10.19 1.75
CA SER A 218 -10.40 -10.39 1.56
C SER A 218 -9.61 -10.36 2.86
N VAL A 219 -10.08 -9.60 3.86
CA VAL A 219 -9.32 -9.29 5.08
C VAL A 219 -9.91 -9.94 6.35
N TRP A 220 -11.20 -10.29 6.35
CA TRP A 220 -11.93 -10.63 7.58
C TRP A 220 -12.84 -11.86 7.51
N SER A 221 -13.07 -12.43 6.32
CA SER A 221 -13.86 -13.66 6.19
C SER A 221 -13.17 -14.85 6.87
N GLU A 222 -13.91 -15.70 7.58
CA GLU A 222 -13.38 -16.99 8.09
C GLU A 222 -12.92 -17.93 6.96
N GLU A 223 -13.38 -17.69 5.73
CA GLU A 223 -12.94 -18.38 4.50
C GLU A 223 -12.01 -17.50 3.64
N GLY A 224 -11.67 -16.29 4.11
CA GLY A 224 -10.76 -15.37 3.45
C GLY A 224 -9.31 -15.84 3.54
N LEU A 225 -8.44 -15.32 2.67
CA LEU A 225 -7.02 -15.70 2.62
C LEU A 225 -6.17 -15.09 3.77
N GLY A 226 -6.78 -14.66 4.88
CA GLY A 226 -6.16 -13.87 5.96
C GLY A 226 -6.23 -14.52 7.34
#